data_AF-A0A4Y3ULI8-F1
#
_entry.id   AF-A0A4Y3ULI8-F1
#
_cell.length_a   1.000
_cell.length_b   1.000
_cell.length_c   1.000
_cell.angle_alpha   90.00
_cell.angle_beta   90.00
_cell.angle_gamma   90.00
#
_symmetry.space_group_name_H-M   'P 1'
#
loop_
_entity.id
_entity.type
_entity.pdbx_description
1 polymer ?
#
loop_
_entity_poly.entity_id
_entity_poly.type
_entity_poly.pdbx_seq_one_letter_code
_entity_poly.pdbx_strand_id
1 'polypeptide(L)'
;MSWADLGLPDAPEPSGNETPAPRPRKEPKPPKEPKPPREPKEPKPPKTPKPPKPPRESGGQGDGEGGSRTPLILGIVAGVLLVAVVVTLGFALTRGSSTASPADTPSSDASTAAPTAQPSPSPSASSDAVGVPVALKFGGTGFTLVDKNAKTVFSYEWRDKAADAVTELTAAFGAAPTQRVEPGDGSSYPDYTVYQWEGFLLYDMVDGTGGAQRATFTQPSYATFSRNEVGPISMTAEHGLKIGSPVTAVRAAGPSQDVPRGNVGSIRFIFDQSRSSVGPPVQYSMIADTDGSTVTAVLYYFAAGG
;
A
#
# COMPACT_ATOMS: atom_id res chain seq x y z
N MET A 1 -44.97 39.18 29.97
CA MET A 1 -44.09 40.37 29.97
C MET A 1 -43.66 40.61 28.53
N SER A 2 -44.04 41.74 27.94
CA SER A 2 -43.71 42.10 26.55
C SER A 2 -42.50 43.05 26.50
N TRP A 3 -41.89 43.17 25.32
CA TRP A 3 -40.64 43.90 25.03
C TRP A 3 -40.61 45.38 25.47
N ALA A 4 -41.77 45.95 25.84
CA ALA A 4 -41.89 47.32 26.36
C ALA A 4 -41.59 47.46 27.87
N ASP A 5 -41.50 46.36 28.63
CA ASP A 5 -41.25 46.39 30.09
C ASP A 5 -39.77 46.58 30.49
N LEU A 6 -38.84 46.68 29.53
CA LEU A 6 -37.39 46.69 29.79
C LEU A 6 -36.69 48.05 29.65
N GLY A 7 -37.41 49.16 29.46
CA GLY A 7 -36.85 50.51 29.60
C GLY A 7 -35.65 50.85 28.70
N LEU A 8 -35.51 50.17 27.56
CA LEU A 8 -34.45 50.43 26.57
C LEU A 8 -34.96 51.39 25.48
N PRO A 9 -34.12 52.32 24.97
CA PRO A 9 -34.52 53.32 23.99
C PRO A 9 -34.87 52.70 22.63
N ASP A 10 -35.86 53.31 21.95
CA ASP A 10 -36.33 52.90 20.62
C ASP A 10 -35.19 52.88 19.58
N ALA A 11 -35.21 51.85 18.72
CA ALA A 11 -34.27 51.71 17.63
C ALA A 11 -34.45 52.82 16.58
N PRO A 12 -33.37 53.36 15.99
CA PRO A 12 -33.46 54.43 15.01
C PRO A 12 -34.18 53.97 13.73
N GLU A 13 -35.07 54.83 13.23
CA GLU A 13 -35.83 54.60 11.99
C GLU A 13 -34.89 54.38 10.79
N PRO A 14 -35.21 53.43 9.88
CA PRO A 14 -34.42 53.21 8.69
C PRO A 14 -34.61 54.39 7.70
N SER A 15 -33.52 55.15 7.52
CA SER A 15 -33.33 56.14 6.48
C SER A 15 -33.78 55.61 5.11
N GLY A 16 -34.68 56.34 4.47
CA GLY A 16 -35.17 56.06 3.13
C GLY A 16 -34.04 55.92 2.12
N ASN A 17 -33.97 54.74 1.51
CA ASN A 17 -33.36 54.54 0.20
C ASN A 17 -34.32 53.66 -0.59
N GLU A 18 -34.86 54.24 -1.65
CA GLU A 18 -35.77 53.61 -2.60
C GLU A 18 -35.18 52.29 -3.11
N THR A 19 -35.96 51.23 -3.01
CA THR A 19 -35.63 49.92 -3.57
C THR A 19 -35.72 50.02 -5.10
N PRO A 20 -34.65 49.77 -5.88
CA PRO A 20 -34.79 49.70 -7.32
C PRO A 20 -35.68 48.49 -7.69
N ALA A 21 -36.69 48.72 -8.52
CA ALA A 21 -37.58 47.67 -9.00
C ALA A 21 -36.79 46.47 -9.58
N PRO A 22 -37.28 45.23 -9.43
CA PRO A 22 -36.59 44.05 -9.92
C PRO A 22 -36.50 44.10 -11.45
N ARG A 23 -35.28 44.02 -11.98
CA ARG A 23 -35.05 43.91 -13.43
C ARG A 23 -35.70 42.62 -13.95
N PRO A 24 -36.35 42.64 -15.12
CA PRO A 24 -36.92 41.43 -15.70
C PRO A 24 -35.81 40.39 -15.93
N ARG A 25 -36.09 39.13 -15.55
CA ARG A 25 -35.18 38.00 -15.77
C ARG A 25 -34.85 37.93 -17.28
N LYS A 26 -33.57 38.05 -17.62
CA LYS A 26 -33.08 37.65 -18.94
C LYS A 26 -33.36 36.16 -19.10
N GLU A 27 -34.13 35.80 -20.12
CA GLU A 27 -34.29 34.41 -20.53
C GLU A 27 -32.91 33.77 -20.76
N PRO A 28 -32.70 32.51 -20.31
CA PRO A 28 -31.47 31.79 -20.60
C PRO A 28 -31.29 31.71 -22.12
N LYS A 29 -30.15 32.19 -22.61
CA LYS A 29 -29.78 31.98 -24.01
C LYS A 29 -29.79 30.48 -24.30
N PRO A 30 -30.36 30.02 -25.42
CA PRO A 30 -30.32 28.62 -25.79
C PRO A 30 -28.86 28.15 -25.83
N PRO A 31 -28.58 26.91 -25.37
CA PRO A 31 -27.23 26.38 -25.35
C PRO A 31 -26.63 26.43 -26.75
N LYS A 32 -25.41 26.98 -26.84
CA LYS A 32 -24.63 26.98 -28.09
C LYS A 32 -24.50 25.54 -28.56
N GLU A 33 -24.91 25.29 -29.80
CA GLU A 33 -24.66 24.01 -30.45
C GLU A 33 -23.17 23.64 -30.33
N PRO A 34 -22.84 22.38 -30.01
CA PRO A 34 -21.47 21.93 -29.94
C PRO A 34 -20.82 22.16 -31.30
N LYS A 35 -19.69 22.87 -31.30
CA LYS A 35 -18.89 23.04 -32.51
C LYS A 35 -18.55 21.66 -33.06
N PRO A 36 -18.64 21.44 -34.38
CA PRO A 36 -18.25 20.18 -34.98
C PRO A 36 -16.80 19.85 -34.58
N PRO A 37 -16.46 18.57 -34.38
CA PRO A 37 -15.11 18.16 -34.05
C PRO A 37 -14.14 18.77 -35.07
N ARG A 38 -13.10 19.44 -34.59
CA ARG A 38 -11.99 19.83 -35.47
C ARG A 38 -11.42 18.55 -36.05
N GLU A 39 -11.41 18.46 -37.38
CA GLU A 39 -10.72 17.39 -38.07
C GLU A 39 -9.29 17.26 -37.54
N PRO A 40 -8.80 16.03 -37.30
CA PRO A 40 -7.43 15.81 -36.87
C PRO A 40 -6.48 16.48 -37.87
N LYS A 41 -5.68 17.43 -37.39
CA LYS A 41 -4.58 17.96 -38.20
C LYS A 41 -3.68 16.79 -38.57
N GLU A 42 -3.46 16.60 -39.87
CA GLU A 42 -2.50 15.63 -40.37
C GLU A 42 -1.15 15.81 -39.64
N PRO A 43 -0.50 14.70 -39.24
CA PRO A 43 0.79 14.77 -38.58
C PRO A 43 1.77 15.49 -39.51
N LYS A 44 2.42 16.54 -39.00
CA LYS A 44 3.54 17.16 -39.73
C LYS A 44 4.58 16.07 -40.01
N PRO A 45 5.10 15.97 -41.25
CA PRO A 45 6.14 15.01 -41.57
C PRO A 45 7.33 15.24 -40.63
N PRO A 46 7.99 14.15 -40.17
CA PRO A 46 9.12 14.25 -39.26
C PRO A 46 10.21 15.12 -39.90
N LYS A 47 10.71 16.09 -39.13
CA LYS A 47 11.86 16.89 -39.54
C LYS A 47 13.03 15.95 -39.79
N THR A 48 13.63 16.06 -40.97
CA THR A 48 14.87 15.36 -41.31
C THR A 48 15.93 15.65 -40.23
N PRO A 49 16.63 14.61 -39.73
CA PRO A 49 17.72 14.81 -38.79
C PRO A 49 18.78 15.71 -39.40
N LYS A 50 19.23 16.72 -38.64
CA LYS A 50 20.40 17.50 -39.05
C LYS A 50 21.61 16.55 -39.17
N PRO A 51 22.43 16.69 -40.22
CA PRO A 51 23.65 15.90 -40.32
C PRO A 51 24.55 16.19 -39.10
N PRO A 52 25.23 15.16 -38.57
CA PRO A 52 26.11 15.33 -37.43
C PRO A 52 27.24 16.30 -37.77
N LYS A 53 27.58 17.13 -36.79
CA LYS A 53 28.71 18.07 -36.85
C LYS A 53 30.00 17.26 -37.05
N PRO A 54 30.92 17.67 -37.95
CA PRO A 54 32.16 16.92 -38.17
C PRO A 54 32.99 16.88 -36.88
N PRO A 55 33.70 15.77 -36.61
CA PRO A 55 34.52 15.62 -35.41
C PRO A 55 35.65 16.62 -35.39
N ARG A 56 35.91 17.20 -34.21
CA ARG A 56 37.12 17.99 -33.95
C ARG A 56 38.25 17.00 -33.70
N GLU A 57 39.34 17.12 -34.46
CA GLU A 57 40.51 16.24 -34.33
C GLU A 57 41.23 16.41 -32.98
N SER A 58 41.36 15.26 -32.32
CA SER A 58 42.35 14.71 -31.39
C SER A 58 43.37 15.61 -30.69
N GLY A 59 43.42 15.44 -29.36
CA GLY A 59 44.64 15.54 -28.56
C GLY A 59 44.52 14.74 -27.27
N GLY A 60 44.97 13.47 -27.28
CA GLY A 60 45.52 12.79 -26.10
C GLY A 60 44.72 11.65 -25.45
N GLN A 61 45.12 10.41 -25.80
CA GLN A 61 45.40 9.25 -24.94
C GLN A 61 44.34 8.73 -23.92
N GLY A 62 43.93 7.46 -24.09
CA GLY A 62 43.33 6.67 -23.01
C GLY A 62 42.44 5.53 -23.51
N ASP A 63 43.00 4.32 -23.55
CA ASP A 63 42.49 3.07 -24.08
C ASP A 63 41.20 2.53 -23.40
N GLY A 64 40.37 1.76 -24.14
CA GLY A 64 39.35 0.90 -23.51
C GLY A 64 38.07 0.60 -24.31
N GLU A 65 38.18 -0.22 -25.34
CA GLU A 65 37.20 -1.20 -25.87
C GLU A 65 35.72 -1.14 -25.37
N GLY A 66 34.83 -0.52 -26.16
CA GLY A 66 33.37 -0.52 -25.96
C GLY A 66 32.67 -1.56 -26.83
N GLY A 67 32.71 -2.83 -26.42
CA GLY A 67 32.02 -3.95 -27.07
C GLY A 67 30.49 -3.83 -27.08
N SER A 68 29.92 -4.18 -28.22
CA SER A 68 28.49 -4.34 -28.55
C SER A 68 27.62 -4.89 -27.40
N ARG A 69 26.66 -4.09 -26.92
CA ARG A 69 25.60 -4.53 -25.97
C ARG A 69 24.40 -5.20 -26.65
N THR A 70 24.59 -5.74 -27.84
CA THR A 70 23.52 -6.37 -28.61
C THR A 70 23.25 -7.84 -28.27
N PRO A 71 24.16 -8.66 -27.70
CA PRO A 71 23.82 -10.05 -27.37
C PRO A 71 23.20 -10.24 -25.96
N LEU A 72 23.29 -9.26 -25.05
CA LEU A 72 22.78 -9.43 -23.67
C LEU A 72 21.24 -9.49 -23.60
N ILE A 73 20.55 -8.84 -24.55
CA ILE A 73 19.08 -8.79 -24.60
C ILE A 73 18.48 -10.12 -25.09
N LEU A 74 19.26 -10.95 -25.81
CA LEU A 74 18.78 -12.28 -26.23
C LEU A 74 18.94 -13.37 -25.16
N GLY A 75 19.84 -13.19 -24.18
CA GLY A 75 20.06 -14.17 -23.11
C GLY A 75 18.95 -14.23 -22.05
N ILE A 76 18.17 -13.15 -21.91
CA ILE A 76 17.12 -13.02 -20.88
C ILE A 76 15.86 -13.83 -21.25
N VAL A 77 15.55 -13.96 -22.55
CA VAL A 77 14.36 -14.69 -23.01
C VAL A 77 14.51 -16.22 -22.85
N ALA A 78 15.75 -16.74 -22.87
CA ALA A 78 16.01 -18.16 -22.67
C ALA A 78 15.99 -18.60 -21.17
N GLY A 79 16.31 -17.70 -20.24
CA GLY A 79 16.34 -18.01 -18.80
C GLY A 79 14.94 -18.16 -18.17
N VAL A 80 13.97 -17.38 -18.64
CA VAL A 80 12.60 -17.35 -18.08
C VAL A 80 11.82 -18.64 -18.39
N LEU A 81 12.09 -19.30 -19.51
CA LEU A 81 11.42 -20.56 -19.87
C LEU A 81 11.99 -21.79 -19.13
N LEU A 82 13.25 -21.76 -18.69
CA LEU A 82 13.86 -22.89 -17.96
C LEU A 82 13.36 -22.99 -16.51
N VAL A 83 13.11 -21.86 -15.84
CA VAL A 83 12.62 -21.84 -14.45
C VAL A 83 11.17 -22.34 -14.34
N ALA A 84 10.33 -22.08 -15.34
CA ALA A 84 8.94 -22.56 -15.38
C ALA A 84 8.81 -24.09 -15.45
N VAL A 85 9.77 -24.80 -16.06
CA VAL A 85 9.76 -26.27 -16.17
C VAL A 85 10.26 -26.95 -14.89
N VAL A 86 11.21 -26.36 -14.18
CA VAL A 86 11.73 -26.93 -12.91
C VAL A 86 10.67 -26.85 -11.79
N VAL A 87 9.89 -25.77 -11.75
CA VAL A 87 8.84 -25.58 -10.72
C VAL A 87 7.66 -26.54 -10.90
N THR A 88 7.30 -26.89 -12.15
CA THR A 88 6.22 -27.85 -12.41
C THR A 88 6.63 -29.31 -12.16
N LEU A 89 7.91 -29.67 -12.38
CA LEU A 89 8.40 -31.03 -12.12
C LEU A 89 8.68 -31.30 -10.62
N GLY A 90 9.06 -30.26 -9.86
CA GLY A 90 9.30 -30.37 -8.41
C GLY A 90 8.02 -30.63 -7.58
N PHE A 91 6.86 -30.19 -8.06
CA PHE A 91 5.57 -30.39 -7.36
C PHE A 91 4.90 -31.73 -7.67
N ALA A 92 5.40 -32.50 -8.65
CA ALA A 92 4.83 -33.78 -9.06
C ALA A 92 5.48 -35.01 -8.38
N LEU A 93 6.66 -34.87 -7.75
CA LEU A 93 7.46 -36.00 -7.23
C LEU A 93 7.48 -36.14 -5.70
N THR A 94 6.80 -35.28 -4.95
CA THR A 94 6.77 -35.32 -3.47
C THR A 94 5.44 -35.78 -2.86
N ARG A 95 4.56 -36.41 -3.65
CA ARG A 95 3.45 -37.21 -3.07
C ARG A 95 4.03 -38.47 -2.45
N GLY A 96 4.33 -38.37 -1.15
CA GLY A 96 4.77 -39.45 -0.30
C GLY A 96 3.89 -40.69 -0.48
N SER A 97 4.58 -41.79 -0.75
CA SER A 97 4.03 -43.13 -0.89
C SER A 97 3.44 -43.60 0.44
N SER A 98 2.13 -43.78 0.51
CA SER A 98 1.52 -44.65 1.52
C SER A 98 1.68 -46.09 1.06
N THR A 99 2.71 -46.75 1.57
CA THR A 99 2.93 -48.19 1.44
C THR A 99 1.83 -48.94 2.20
N ALA A 100 0.91 -49.55 1.46
CA ALA A 100 0.08 -50.64 1.95
C ALA A 100 0.97 -51.88 2.14
N SER A 101 0.97 -52.46 3.34
CA SER A 101 1.58 -53.76 3.61
C SER A 101 0.50 -54.85 3.49
N PRO A 102 0.79 -56.00 2.84
CA PRO A 102 -0.22 -57.00 2.52
C PRO A 102 -0.63 -57.88 3.70
N ALA A 103 -1.82 -58.45 3.54
CA ALA A 103 -2.48 -59.39 4.42
C ALA A 103 -1.76 -60.76 4.46
N ASP A 104 -1.71 -61.36 5.66
CA ASP A 104 -1.50 -62.79 5.84
C ASP A 104 -2.78 -63.45 6.41
N THR A 105 -2.92 -64.73 6.05
CA THR A 105 -4.11 -65.60 6.03
C THR A 105 -4.46 -66.22 7.40
N PRO A 106 -5.66 -66.85 7.54
CA PRO A 106 -6.24 -67.18 8.83
C PRO A 106 -5.81 -68.56 9.38
N SER A 107 -5.71 -68.69 10.70
CA SER A 107 -5.99 -69.93 11.42
C SER A 107 -6.37 -69.67 12.87
N SER A 108 -7.41 -70.40 13.29
CA SER A 108 -8.03 -70.45 14.61
C SER A 108 -7.08 -70.90 15.71
N ASP A 109 -7.20 -70.34 16.92
CA ASP A 109 -7.67 -71.10 18.07
C ASP A 109 -8.01 -70.21 19.28
N ALA A 110 -8.91 -70.72 20.12
CA ALA A 110 -9.56 -70.03 21.24
C ALA A 110 -8.65 -69.87 22.47
N SER A 111 -8.83 -68.76 23.21
CA SER A 111 -8.89 -68.76 24.68
C SER A 111 -9.33 -67.40 25.25
N THR A 112 -10.34 -67.47 26.12
CA THR A 112 -10.94 -66.42 26.95
C THR A 112 -9.92 -65.78 27.90
N ALA A 113 -9.80 -64.44 27.86
CA ALA A 113 -9.29 -63.63 28.97
C ALA A 113 -9.99 -62.25 28.99
N ALA A 114 -10.32 -61.79 30.19
CA ALA A 114 -11.19 -60.64 30.50
C ALA A 114 -10.65 -59.27 30.05
N PRO A 115 -11.51 -58.26 29.83
CA PRO A 115 -11.07 -56.95 29.35
C PRO A 115 -10.43 -56.14 30.49
N THR A 116 -9.12 -55.93 30.44
CA THR A 116 -8.47 -54.83 31.16
C THR A 116 -8.72 -53.53 30.42
N ALA A 117 -9.32 -52.56 31.11
CA ALA A 117 -9.61 -51.23 30.59
C ALA A 117 -8.32 -50.54 30.12
N GLN A 118 -8.27 -50.24 28.82
CA GLN A 118 -7.24 -49.42 28.21
C GLN A 118 -7.42 -47.96 28.67
N PRO A 119 -6.39 -47.25 29.16
CA PRO A 119 -6.50 -45.82 29.42
C PRO A 119 -6.81 -45.12 28.09
N SER A 120 -7.92 -44.39 28.06
CA SER A 120 -8.28 -43.54 26.94
C SER A 120 -7.22 -42.44 26.79
N PRO A 121 -6.56 -42.28 25.63
CA PRO A 121 -5.70 -41.12 25.42
C PRO A 121 -6.60 -39.87 25.39
N SER A 122 -6.55 -39.09 26.47
CA SER A 122 -7.12 -37.75 26.48
C SER A 122 -6.46 -36.93 25.36
N PRO A 123 -7.20 -36.34 24.41
CA PRO A 123 -6.60 -35.48 23.40
C PRO A 123 -6.15 -34.18 24.07
N SER A 124 -4.91 -34.16 24.56
CA SER A 124 -4.25 -32.91 24.92
C SER A 124 -3.67 -32.31 23.64
N ALA A 125 -4.53 -31.71 22.82
CA ALA A 125 -4.11 -30.89 21.69
C ALA A 125 -4.35 -29.42 22.07
N SER A 126 -3.49 -28.89 22.94
CA SER A 126 -3.27 -27.45 22.94
C SER A 126 -2.43 -27.17 21.69
N SER A 127 -3.09 -27.10 20.53
CA SER A 127 -2.41 -26.84 19.27
C SER A 127 -1.96 -25.38 19.27
N ASP A 128 -0.68 -25.17 19.53
CA ASP A 128 -0.06 -23.86 19.40
C ASP A 128 0.16 -23.44 17.93
N ALA A 129 -0.33 -24.23 16.97
CA ALA A 129 -0.20 -23.96 15.55
C ALA A 129 -0.78 -22.61 15.15
N VAL A 130 -0.03 -21.90 14.30
CA VAL A 130 -0.45 -20.65 13.67
C VAL A 130 -1.49 -20.96 12.58
N GLY A 131 -2.62 -20.26 12.60
CA GLY A 131 -3.70 -20.42 11.64
C GLY A 131 -3.52 -19.61 10.35
N VAL A 132 -4.56 -19.62 9.51
CA VAL A 132 -4.65 -18.80 8.30
C VAL A 132 -4.72 -17.30 8.68
N PRO A 133 -4.01 -16.40 7.97
CA PRO A 133 -4.06 -14.97 8.25
C PRO A 133 -5.47 -14.40 8.03
N VAL A 134 -5.89 -13.52 8.93
CA VAL A 134 -7.18 -12.81 8.86
C VAL A 134 -7.05 -11.30 9.00
N ALA A 135 -5.91 -10.80 9.50
CA ALA A 135 -5.69 -9.37 9.67
C ALA A 135 -4.23 -8.98 9.40
N LEU A 136 -4.06 -7.78 8.84
CA LEU A 136 -2.80 -7.08 8.68
C LEU A 136 -2.77 -5.94 9.71
N LYS A 137 -1.92 -6.10 10.73
CA LYS A 137 -1.75 -5.11 11.80
C LYS A 137 -0.54 -4.25 11.50
N PHE A 138 -0.74 -2.95 11.43
CA PHE A 138 0.34 -2.00 11.25
C PHE A 138 0.88 -1.51 12.60
N GLY A 139 2.14 -1.09 12.60
CA GLY A 139 2.78 -0.46 13.73
C GLY A 139 3.95 0.43 13.30
N GLY A 140 4.54 1.13 14.26
CA GLY A 140 5.65 2.04 14.00
C GLY A 140 6.82 1.40 13.24
N THR A 141 7.14 0.13 13.47
CA THR A 141 8.30 -0.56 12.87
C THR A 141 8.00 -1.33 11.59
N GLY A 142 6.72 -1.53 11.25
CA GLY A 142 6.36 -2.44 10.17
C GLY A 142 4.89 -2.84 10.17
N PHE A 143 4.62 -4.04 9.67
CA PHE A 143 3.33 -4.68 9.80
C PHE A 143 3.45 -6.18 10.05
N THR A 144 2.36 -6.76 10.53
CA THR A 144 2.27 -8.18 10.87
C THR A 144 0.97 -8.77 10.34
N LEU A 145 1.06 -9.87 9.60
CA LEU A 145 -0.09 -10.72 9.32
C LEU A 145 -0.35 -11.61 10.53
N VAL A 146 -1.60 -11.63 11.01
CA VAL A 146 -1.99 -12.44 12.16
C VAL A 146 -3.19 -13.32 11.86
N ASP A 147 -3.25 -14.45 12.56
CA ASP A 147 -4.39 -15.36 12.52
C ASP A 147 -5.55 -14.87 13.41
N LYS A 148 -6.65 -15.63 13.43
CA LYS A 148 -7.85 -15.33 14.24
C LYS A 148 -7.59 -15.27 15.75
N ASN A 149 -6.51 -15.88 16.22
CA ASN A 149 -6.09 -15.89 17.62
C ASN A 149 -5.02 -14.82 17.89
N ALA A 150 -4.81 -13.89 16.96
CA ALA A 150 -3.77 -12.88 16.97
C ALA A 150 -2.33 -13.43 17.00
N LYS A 151 -2.11 -14.69 16.61
CA LYS A 151 -0.77 -15.24 16.44
C LYS A 151 -0.15 -14.73 15.14
N THR A 152 1.12 -14.38 15.20
CA THR A 152 1.89 -13.90 14.03
C THR A 152 2.06 -15.02 13.01
N VAL A 153 1.59 -14.77 11.80
CA VAL A 153 1.84 -15.59 10.60
C VAL A 153 3.11 -15.11 9.89
N PHE A 154 3.22 -13.79 9.71
CA PHE A 154 4.34 -13.15 9.03
C PHE A 154 4.56 -11.75 9.57
N SER A 155 5.81 -11.30 9.63
CA SER A 155 6.18 -9.93 10.01
C SER A 155 7.08 -9.32 8.97
N TYR A 156 6.90 -8.02 8.76
CA TYR A 156 7.70 -7.23 7.85
C TYR A 156 8.12 -5.94 8.55
N GLU A 157 9.42 -5.68 8.61
CA GLU A 157 9.96 -4.41 9.06
C GLU A 157 10.17 -3.46 7.88
N TRP A 158 10.09 -2.15 8.11
CA TRP A 158 10.25 -1.16 7.04
C TRP A 158 11.59 -1.22 6.31
N ARG A 159 12.61 -1.84 6.91
CA ARG A 159 13.92 -2.07 6.30
C ARG A 159 14.06 -3.40 5.56
N ASP A 160 13.11 -4.31 5.69
CA ASP A 160 13.18 -5.62 5.02
C ASP A 160 12.89 -5.46 3.53
N LYS A 161 13.51 -6.31 2.70
CA LYS A 161 13.20 -6.34 1.26
C LYS A 161 11.75 -6.78 1.06
N ALA A 162 11.04 -6.16 0.11
CA ALA A 162 9.61 -6.44 -0.05
C ALA A 162 9.31 -7.81 -0.68
N ALA A 163 10.29 -8.57 -1.18
CA ALA A 163 10.05 -9.83 -1.90
C ALA A 163 9.20 -10.82 -1.09
N ASP A 164 9.58 -11.11 0.15
CA ASP A 164 8.86 -12.05 1.01
C ASP A 164 7.50 -11.47 1.42
N ALA A 165 7.43 -10.18 1.73
CA ALA A 165 6.17 -9.50 2.03
C ALA A 165 5.20 -9.53 0.86
N VAL A 166 5.65 -9.33 -0.37
CA VAL A 166 4.81 -9.38 -1.57
C VAL A 166 4.29 -10.80 -1.81
N THR A 167 5.11 -11.83 -1.57
CA THR A 167 4.67 -13.23 -1.64
C THR A 167 3.57 -13.51 -0.62
N GLU A 168 3.79 -13.16 0.65
CA GLU A 168 2.83 -13.41 1.73
C GLU A 168 1.54 -12.59 1.58
N LEU A 169 1.65 -11.32 1.20
CA LEU A 169 0.48 -10.46 0.92
C LEU A 169 -0.29 -10.95 -0.31
N THR A 170 0.38 -11.44 -1.35
CA THR A 170 -0.28 -12.03 -2.53
C THR A 170 -1.09 -13.26 -2.13
N ALA A 171 -0.53 -14.13 -1.29
CA ALA A 171 -1.23 -15.30 -0.78
C ALA A 171 -2.41 -14.90 0.11
N ALA A 172 -2.22 -13.94 1.02
CA ALA A 172 -3.24 -13.50 1.96
C ALA A 172 -4.40 -12.74 1.29
N PHE A 173 -4.10 -11.84 0.35
CA PHE A 173 -5.11 -11.07 -0.39
C PHE A 173 -5.77 -11.86 -1.51
N GLY A 174 -5.17 -12.98 -1.95
CA GLY A 174 -5.70 -13.86 -2.98
C GLY A 174 -5.51 -13.36 -4.43
N ALA A 175 -4.71 -12.31 -4.62
CA ALA A 175 -4.40 -11.76 -5.93
C ALA A 175 -2.99 -11.13 -5.95
N ALA A 176 -2.32 -11.22 -7.11
CA ALA A 176 -1.04 -10.55 -7.32
C ALA A 176 -1.22 -9.02 -7.44
N PRO A 177 -0.25 -8.22 -6.94
CA PRO A 177 -0.30 -6.78 -7.12
C PRO A 177 -0.04 -6.39 -8.57
N THR A 178 -0.59 -5.25 -8.97
CA THR A 178 -0.03 -4.50 -10.10
C THR A 178 1.23 -3.76 -9.66
N GLN A 179 2.19 -3.62 -10.57
CA GLN A 179 3.46 -2.96 -10.28
C GLN A 179 3.66 -1.73 -11.16
N ARG A 180 4.23 -0.68 -10.58
CA ARG A 180 4.76 0.47 -11.31
C ARG A 180 6.00 1.00 -10.60
N VAL A 181 6.84 1.73 -11.33
CA VAL A 181 7.92 2.52 -10.72
C VAL A 181 7.43 3.94 -10.54
N GLU A 182 7.61 4.48 -9.34
CA GLU A 182 7.37 5.87 -9.00
C GLU A 182 8.72 6.55 -8.74
N PRO A 183 9.10 7.57 -9.52
CA PRO A 183 10.38 8.22 -9.37
C PRO A 183 10.46 8.95 -8.02
N GLY A 184 11.58 8.77 -7.33
CA GLY A 184 11.92 9.54 -6.13
C GLY A 184 12.56 10.88 -6.47
N ASP A 185 13.16 11.51 -5.46
CA ASP A 185 14.04 12.67 -5.67
C ASP A 185 15.51 12.27 -5.90
N GLY A 186 15.82 10.96 -5.80
CA GLY A 186 17.15 10.41 -5.97
C GLY A 186 18.12 10.74 -4.83
N SER A 187 17.63 11.35 -3.74
CA SER A 187 18.41 11.74 -2.56
C SER A 187 17.80 11.14 -1.28
N SER A 188 16.84 11.83 -0.66
CA SER A 188 16.16 11.38 0.56
C SER A 188 15.14 10.29 0.27
N TYR A 189 14.59 10.29 -0.96
CA TYR A 189 13.60 9.33 -1.42
C TYR A 189 14.13 8.58 -2.65
N PRO A 190 14.30 7.24 -2.56
CA PRO A 190 14.65 6.43 -3.71
C PRO A 190 13.50 6.40 -4.72
N ASP A 191 13.77 5.86 -5.91
CA ASP A 191 12.71 5.37 -6.76
C ASP A 191 12.03 4.21 -6.05
N TYR A 192 10.71 4.15 -6.14
CA TYR A 192 9.93 3.11 -5.50
C TYR A 192 9.31 2.18 -6.55
N THR A 193 9.47 0.89 -6.36
CA THR A 193 8.51 -0.09 -6.89
C THR A 193 7.26 -0.01 -6.03
N VAL A 194 6.13 0.28 -6.65
CA VAL A 194 4.83 0.34 -5.99
C VAL A 194 4.07 -0.94 -6.30
N TYR A 195 3.87 -1.77 -5.27
CA TYR A 195 3.01 -2.94 -5.32
C TYR A 195 1.60 -2.54 -4.90
N GLN A 196 0.67 -2.56 -5.85
CA GLN A 196 -0.69 -2.09 -5.64
C GLN A 196 -1.69 -3.24 -5.70
N TRP A 197 -2.41 -3.40 -4.60
CA TRP A 197 -3.66 -4.15 -4.48
C TRP A 197 -4.84 -3.16 -4.36
N GLU A 198 -6.06 -3.67 -4.43
CA GLU A 198 -7.24 -2.81 -4.24
C GLU A 198 -7.31 -2.29 -2.79
N GLY A 199 -7.01 -1.01 -2.60
CA GLY A 199 -7.08 -0.36 -1.28
C GLY A 199 -5.84 -0.52 -0.40
N PHE A 200 -4.76 -1.14 -0.89
CA PHE A 200 -3.47 -1.23 -0.19
C PHE A 200 -2.31 -1.06 -1.18
N LEU A 201 -1.33 -0.24 -0.80
CA LEU A 201 -0.11 -0.04 -1.56
C LEU A 201 1.11 -0.22 -0.64
N LEU A 202 2.06 -1.04 -1.09
CA LEU A 202 3.39 -1.16 -0.52
C LEU A 202 4.39 -0.50 -1.48
N TYR A 203 5.16 0.44 -0.96
CA TYR A 203 6.24 1.10 -1.68
C TYR A 203 7.55 0.51 -1.19
N ASP A 204 8.36 0.01 -2.11
CA ASP A 204 9.69 -0.50 -1.81
C ASP A 204 10.74 0.15 -2.71
N MET A 205 11.87 0.51 -2.13
CA MET A 205 13.02 1.02 -2.86
C MET A 205 13.41 0.11 -4.02
N VAL A 206 13.71 0.72 -5.16
CA VAL A 206 14.47 0.08 -6.23
C VAL A 206 15.94 -0.03 -5.82
N ASP A 207 16.44 -1.25 -5.70
CA ASP A 207 17.84 -1.50 -5.35
C ASP A 207 18.78 -0.78 -6.35
N GLY A 208 19.79 -0.07 -5.82
CA GLY A 208 20.78 0.64 -6.62
C GLY A 208 20.39 2.06 -7.05
N THR A 209 19.21 2.57 -6.68
CA THR A 209 18.89 3.99 -6.87
C THR A 209 19.96 4.87 -6.19
N GLY A 210 20.58 5.76 -6.97
CA GLY A 210 21.60 6.69 -6.48
C GLY A 210 22.89 6.04 -5.97
N GLY A 211 23.10 4.73 -6.21
CA GLY A 211 24.28 3.99 -5.72
C GLY A 211 24.34 3.79 -4.20
N ALA A 212 23.29 4.18 -3.48
CA ALA A 212 23.21 4.13 -2.03
C ALA A 212 22.64 2.78 -1.54
N GLN A 213 23.10 2.34 -0.37
CA GLN A 213 22.58 1.12 0.24
C GLN A 213 21.21 1.39 0.85
N ARG A 214 20.30 0.41 0.80
CA ARG A 214 19.00 0.46 1.47
C ARG A 214 19.06 1.03 2.90
N ALA A 215 20.14 0.70 3.61
CA ALA A 215 20.33 1.10 4.99
C ALA A 215 20.52 2.62 5.21
N THR A 216 20.87 3.38 4.17
CA THR A 216 21.16 4.81 4.27
C THR A 216 19.94 5.69 4.03
N PHE A 217 18.84 5.13 3.54
CA PHE A 217 17.63 5.89 3.27
C PHE A 217 16.75 5.99 4.51
N THR A 218 16.17 7.18 4.72
CA THR A 218 15.18 7.46 5.76
C THR A 218 13.97 6.55 5.61
N GLN A 219 13.61 6.24 4.36
CA GLN A 219 12.37 5.55 4.05
C GLN A 219 12.52 4.53 2.91
N PRO A 220 13.19 3.39 3.18
CA PRO A 220 13.41 2.36 2.16
C PRO A 220 12.11 1.69 1.73
N SER A 221 11.14 1.57 2.63
CA SER A 221 9.77 1.15 2.30
C SER A 221 8.76 1.88 3.13
N TYR A 222 7.51 1.90 2.69
CA TYR A 222 6.37 2.42 3.43
C TYR A 222 5.06 1.88 2.85
N ALA A 223 3.96 2.03 3.59
CA ALA A 223 2.68 1.49 3.16
C ALA A 223 1.51 2.43 3.43
N THR A 224 0.49 2.34 2.59
CA THR A 224 -0.78 3.06 2.73
C THR A 224 -1.95 2.12 2.47
N PHE A 225 -3.05 2.34 3.17
CA PHE A 225 -4.32 1.70 2.87
C PHE A 225 -5.48 2.70 2.90
N SER A 226 -6.46 2.46 2.04
CA SER A 226 -7.68 3.25 1.88
C SER A 226 -8.95 2.41 1.99
N ARG A 227 -8.81 1.16 2.45
CA ARG A 227 -9.92 0.26 2.79
C ARG A 227 -9.67 -0.43 4.11
N ASN A 228 -10.74 -0.81 4.78
CA ASN A 228 -10.66 -1.59 6.02
C ASN A 228 -10.35 -3.08 5.76
N GLU A 229 -10.48 -3.54 4.52
CA GLU A 229 -10.27 -4.94 4.12
C GLU A 229 -9.70 -5.01 2.69
N VAL A 230 -8.85 -6.01 2.45
CA VAL A 230 -8.33 -6.39 1.12
C VAL A 230 -8.46 -7.90 0.99
N GLY A 231 -9.33 -8.36 0.08
CA GLY A 231 -9.72 -9.77 0.05
C GLY A 231 -10.31 -10.19 1.41
N PRO A 232 -9.85 -11.29 2.03
CA PRO A 232 -10.30 -11.73 3.35
C PRO A 232 -9.58 -11.05 4.53
N ILE A 233 -8.63 -10.15 4.27
CA ILE A 233 -7.72 -9.63 5.31
C ILE A 233 -8.18 -8.25 5.79
N SER A 234 -8.45 -8.13 7.10
CA SER A 234 -8.75 -6.86 7.76
C SER A 234 -7.50 -5.98 7.95
N MET A 235 -7.56 -4.72 7.55
CA MET A 235 -6.52 -3.72 7.80
C MET A 235 -6.71 -3.09 9.17
N THR A 236 -5.72 -3.20 10.04
CA THR A 236 -5.78 -2.69 11.42
C THR A 236 -4.74 -1.60 11.62
N ALA A 237 -5.20 -0.36 11.76
CA ALA A 237 -4.38 0.78 12.15
C ALA A 237 -4.15 0.79 13.67
N GLU A 238 -3.12 1.53 14.10
CA GLU A 238 -3.00 1.97 15.49
C GLU A 238 -4.12 2.97 15.86
N HIS A 239 -4.20 3.32 17.15
CA HIS A 239 -5.14 4.32 17.69
C HIS A 239 -6.63 4.00 17.49
N GLY A 240 -6.97 2.76 17.11
CA GLY A 240 -8.34 2.31 16.89
C GLY A 240 -9.04 2.97 15.69
N LEU A 241 -8.29 3.66 14.83
CA LEU A 241 -8.83 4.35 13.66
C LEU A 241 -9.06 3.39 12.50
N LYS A 242 -10.09 3.70 11.71
CA LYS A 242 -10.49 2.96 10.52
C LYS A 242 -10.80 3.93 9.39
N ILE A 243 -10.79 3.43 8.16
CA ILE A 243 -11.34 4.19 7.04
C ILE A 243 -12.81 4.46 7.32
N GLY A 244 -13.23 5.72 7.14
CA GLY A 244 -14.56 6.22 7.49
C GLY A 244 -14.69 6.75 8.92
N SER A 245 -13.68 6.63 9.78
CA SER A 245 -13.70 7.27 11.12
C SER A 245 -13.93 8.78 10.98
N PRO A 246 -14.86 9.38 11.74
CA PRO A 246 -15.12 10.82 11.64
C PRO A 246 -13.95 11.62 12.21
N VAL A 247 -13.72 12.83 11.70
CA VAL A 247 -12.66 13.75 12.17
C VAL A 247 -12.73 13.98 13.68
N THR A 248 -13.92 13.98 14.28
CA THR A 248 -14.09 14.07 15.74
C THR A 248 -13.44 12.91 16.48
N ALA A 249 -13.56 11.68 15.98
CA ALA A 249 -12.88 10.51 16.53
C ALA A 249 -11.37 10.58 16.32
N VAL A 250 -10.91 11.08 15.16
CA VAL A 250 -9.48 11.26 14.89
C VAL A 250 -8.85 12.25 15.87
N ARG A 251 -9.49 13.40 16.12
CA ARG A 251 -9.02 14.38 17.12
C ARG A 251 -9.06 13.81 18.53
N ALA A 252 -10.10 13.06 18.88
CA ALA A 252 -10.22 12.42 20.18
C ALA A 252 -9.11 11.37 20.43
N ALA A 253 -8.57 10.77 19.37
CA ALA A 253 -7.44 9.84 19.45
C ALA A 253 -6.09 10.53 19.74
N GLY A 254 -6.03 11.87 19.78
CA GLY A 254 -4.85 12.62 20.22
C GLY A 254 -3.67 12.63 19.23
N PRO A 255 -3.87 13.11 17.98
CA PRO A 255 -2.76 13.29 17.05
C PRO A 255 -1.75 14.32 17.58
N SER A 256 -0.48 14.15 17.24
CA SER A 256 0.59 15.10 17.52
C SER A 256 0.41 16.41 16.74
N GLN A 257 -0.09 16.33 15.52
CA GLN A 257 -0.26 17.49 14.63
C GLN A 257 -1.44 17.31 13.68
N ASP A 258 -2.11 18.41 13.36
CA ASP A 258 -3.09 18.54 12.29
C ASP A 258 -2.63 19.52 11.21
N VAL A 259 -2.64 19.07 9.96
CA VAL A 259 -2.09 19.80 8.81
C VAL A 259 -3.17 19.92 7.74
N PRO A 260 -3.66 21.14 7.46
CA PRO A 260 -4.53 21.38 6.31
C PRO A 260 -3.86 20.92 5.01
N ARG A 261 -4.59 20.24 4.13
CA ARG A 261 -4.07 19.64 2.89
C ARG A 261 -4.94 19.97 1.69
N GLY A 262 -4.33 20.46 0.62
CA GLY A 262 -4.95 20.52 -0.70
C GLY A 262 -6.32 21.23 -0.71
N ASN A 263 -7.34 20.54 -1.22
CA ASN A 263 -8.72 21.03 -1.35
C ASN A 263 -9.26 21.62 -0.04
N VAL A 264 -10.24 22.52 -0.17
CA VAL A 264 -10.91 23.16 0.97
C VAL A 264 -11.47 22.09 1.91
N GLY A 265 -10.92 22.01 3.12
CA GLY A 265 -11.43 21.17 4.22
C GLY A 265 -10.64 19.90 4.51
N SER A 266 -9.81 19.39 3.60
CA SER A 266 -9.00 18.18 3.86
C SER A 266 -7.95 18.42 4.94
N ILE A 267 -7.81 17.46 5.87
CA ILE A 267 -6.86 17.52 6.99
C ILE A 267 -6.05 16.23 7.04
N ARG A 268 -4.75 16.36 7.22
CA ARG A 268 -3.82 15.28 7.59
C ARG A 268 -3.57 15.33 9.09
N PHE A 269 -3.81 14.22 9.77
CA PHE A 269 -3.45 14.06 11.18
C PHE A 269 -2.21 13.19 11.28
N ILE A 270 -1.23 13.62 12.07
CA ILE A 270 0.03 12.90 12.31
C ILE A 270 0.00 12.41 13.75
N PHE A 271 0.16 11.11 13.94
CA PHE A 271 0.21 10.45 15.24
C PHE A 271 1.63 9.99 15.53
N ASP A 272 1.99 10.07 16.82
CA ASP A 272 3.28 9.66 17.35
C ASP A 272 4.48 10.24 16.59
N GLN A 273 4.41 11.53 16.22
CA GLN A 273 5.44 12.17 15.40
C GLN A 273 6.85 12.00 15.98
N SER A 274 6.96 12.03 17.31
CA SER A 274 8.23 11.85 18.03
C SER A 274 8.84 10.46 17.92
N ARG A 275 8.08 9.44 17.50
CA ARG A 275 8.61 8.08 17.31
C ARG A 275 9.34 7.94 15.97
N SER A 276 9.10 8.85 15.01
CA SER A 276 9.72 8.75 13.70
C SER A 276 11.24 8.80 13.80
N SER A 277 11.90 7.72 13.36
CA SER A 277 13.34 7.54 13.47
C SER A 277 13.90 6.81 12.25
N VAL A 278 15.05 7.28 11.78
CA VAL A 278 15.82 6.66 10.68
C VAL A 278 16.81 5.59 11.16
N GLY A 279 17.08 5.56 12.47
CA GLY A 279 17.98 4.59 13.10
C GLY A 279 17.38 3.19 13.18
N PRO A 280 18.13 2.18 13.65
CA PRO A 280 17.58 0.85 13.92
C PRO A 280 16.87 0.82 15.30
N PRO A 281 15.62 0.33 15.40
CA PRO A 281 14.74 0.00 14.28
C PRO A 281 14.19 1.28 13.63
N VAL A 282 13.95 1.23 12.31
CA VAL A 282 13.25 2.34 11.65
C VAL A 282 11.84 2.39 12.19
N GLN A 283 11.41 3.59 12.55
CA GLN A 283 10.07 3.82 13.08
C GLN A 283 9.40 4.94 12.33
N TYR A 284 8.12 4.74 12.02
CA TYR A 284 7.29 5.68 11.28
C TYR A 284 6.10 6.14 12.09
N SER A 285 5.70 7.38 11.86
CA SER A 285 4.45 7.92 12.36
C SER A 285 3.28 7.26 11.63
N MET A 286 2.13 7.20 12.30
CA MET A 286 0.87 6.89 11.64
C MET A 286 0.26 8.21 11.17
N ILE A 287 -0.14 8.27 9.91
CA ILE A 287 -0.77 9.43 9.29
C ILE A 287 -2.18 9.04 8.88
N ALA A 288 -3.18 9.81 9.31
CA ALA A 288 -4.57 9.68 8.87
C ALA A 288 -4.94 10.87 7.99
N ASP A 289 -5.16 10.63 6.70
CA ASP A 289 -5.66 11.63 5.76
C ASP A 289 -7.19 11.62 5.73
N THR A 290 -7.79 12.81 5.65
CA THR A 290 -9.25 13.00 5.65
C THR A 290 -9.71 13.86 4.48
N ASP A 291 -10.98 13.70 4.10
CA ASP A 291 -11.69 14.61 3.18
C ASP A 291 -12.27 15.85 3.89
N GLY A 292 -11.94 16.05 5.17
CA GLY A 292 -12.50 17.07 6.06
C GLY A 292 -13.67 16.58 6.92
N SER A 293 -14.23 15.41 6.61
CA SER A 293 -15.30 14.78 7.39
C SER A 293 -14.88 13.44 7.98
N THR A 294 -14.24 12.60 7.19
CA THR A 294 -13.86 11.23 7.58
C THR A 294 -12.48 10.83 7.07
N VAL A 295 -11.88 9.81 7.71
CA VAL A 295 -10.62 9.21 7.27
C VAL A 295 -10.81 8.51 5.92
N THR A 296 -9.97 8.85 4.95
CA THR A 296 -9.98 8.28 3.60
C THR A 296 -8.74 7.45 3.30
N ALA A 297 -7.63 7.69 4.02
CA ALA A 297 -6.43 6.87 3.93
C ALA A 297 -5.64 6.88 5.24
N VAL A 298 -4.93 5.79 5.49
CA VAL A 298 -3.94 5.66 6.55
C VAL A 298 -2.60 5.33 5.91
N LEU A 299 -1.54 6.03 6.34
CA LEU A 299 -0.20 5.95 5.81
C LEU A 299 0.80 5.80 6.97
N TYR A 300 1.76 4.89 6.84
CA TYR A 300 2.89 4.77 7.78
C TYR A 300 4.13 5.33 7.11
N TYR A 301 4.61 6.47 7.60
CA TYR A 301 5.63 7.27 6.90
C TYR A 301 6.51 8.03 7.89
N PHE A 302 7.72 8.38 7.48
CA PHE A 302 8.61 9.20 8.30
C PHE A 302 8.09 10.64 8.38
N ALA A 303 7.61 11.08 9.55
CA ALA A 303 7.26 12.47 9.79
C ALA A 303 8.37 13.12 10.62
N ALA A 304 9.11 14.08 10.02
CA ALA A 304 10.09 14.85 10.75
C ALA A 304 9.41 15.64 11.89
N GLY A 305 10.03 15.67 13.08
CA GLY A 305 9.63 16.57 14.15
C GLY A 305 9.81 18.02 13.73
N GLY A 306 8.84 18.88 14.08
CA GLY A 306 8.91 20.33 13.91
C GLY A 306 9.82 21.00 14.92
#